data_AF-A0A0D7CIZ7-F1
#
_entry.id   AF-A0A0D7CIZ7-F1
#
_cell.length_a   1.000
_cell.length_b   1.000
_cell.length_c   1.000
_cell.angle_alpha   90.00
_cell.angle_beta   90.00
_cell.angle_gamma   90.00
#
_symmetry.space_group_name_H-M   'P 1'
#
loop_
_entity.id
_entity.type
_entity.pdbx_description
1 polymer ?
#
loop_
_entity_poly.entity_id
_entity_poly.type
_entity_poly.pdbx_seq_one_letter_code
_entity_poly.pdbx_strand_id
1 'polypeptide(L)'
;MCTVRYIDRFLPDDPLDAPWPVDEHLAAQLGIEDASVVKRYTERPKTAYEHAWEIRDAYEYREYEDAEWSRRFRTFVHGRAWTHAEGPVALFNQAVGWLRRHRVLLPGVSVLARQVSEVLDMPGKIADFLRATDLDPAERATLVQGVTVRRGQGYTLRITAAPAVHRQLLDGTAAVPAQRKARREYENRVNALPTAGLR
;
A
#
# COMPACT_ATOMS: atom_id res chain seq x y z
N MET A 1 21.54 -3.64 -10.85
CA MET A 1 21.68 -3.45 -9.38
C MET A 1 21.48 -2.00 -8.96
N CYS A 2 22.02 -1.01 -9.68
CA CYS A 2 21.94 0.41 -9.28
C CYS A 2 20.50 0.94 -9.21
N THR A 3 19.65 0.61 -10.20
CA THR A 3 18.23 1.01 -10.22
C THR A 3 17.45 0.48 -9.03
N VAL A 4 17.58 -0.81 -8.70
CA VAL A 4 16.92 -1.39 -7.53
C VAL A 4 17.43 -0.81 -6.20
N ARG A 5 18.67 -0.33 -6.12
CA ARG A 5 19.16 0.34 -4.91
C ARG A 5 18.70 1.80 -4.80
N TYR A 6 18.53 2.48 -5.93
CA TYR A 6 18.21 3.90 -5.95
C TYR A 6 16.70 4.18 -5.94
N ILE A 7 15.95 3.42 -6.73
CA ILE A 7 14.49 3.58 -6.91
C ILE A 7 13.69 2.32 -6.51
N ASP A 8 14.34 1.32 -5.90
CA ASP A 8 13.71 0.07 -5.40
C ASP A 8 12.94 -0.72 -6.44
N ARG A 9 13.25 -0.53 -7.73
CA ARG A 9 12.66 -1.28 -8.84
C ARG A 9 13.66 -1.48 -9.96
N PHE A 10 13.43 -2.54 -10.73
CA PHE A 10 14.06 -2.72 -12.04
C PHE A 10 13.33 -1.88 -13.08
N LEU A 11 14.00 -1.61 -14.20
CA LEU A 11 13.40 -0.97 -15.38
C LEU A 11 12.81 -2.11 -16.24
N PRO A 12 11.48 -2.22 -16.33
CA PRO A 12 10.84 -3.39 -16.93
C PRO A 12 10.81 -3.34 -18.45
N ASP A 13 10.75 -2.13 -19.04
CA ASP A 13 10.60 -1.93 -20.49
C ASP A 13 11.96 -1.86 -21.19
N ASP A 14 12.83 -0.95 -20.73
CA ASP A 14 14.21 -0.84 -21.22
C ASP A 14 15.19 -0.79 -20.02
N PRO A 15 16.08 -1.79 -19.87
CA PRO A 15 17.10 -1.79 -18.82
C PRO A 15 18.13 -0.65 -18.96
N LEU A 16 18.14 0.06 -20.10
CA LEU A 16 19.02 1.20 -20.40
C LEU A 16 18.33 2.56 -20.22
N ASP A 17 17.10 2.64 -19.72
CA ASP A 17 16.39 3.91 -19.46
C ASP A 17 16.96 4.71 -18.27
N ALA A 18 18.20 4.41 -17.87
CA ALA A 18 18.95 5.22 -16.92
C ALA A 18 19.49 6.48 -17.61
N PRO A 19 19.60 7.63 -16.90
CA PRO A 19 20.24 8.80 -17.49
C PRO A 19 21.70 8.51 -17.83
N TRP A 20 22.13 8.88 -19.04
CA TRP A 20 23.50 8.63 -19.53
C TRP A 20 24.64 9.02 -18.55
N PRO A 21 24.57 10.15 -17.80
CA PRO A 21 25.59 10.46 -16.80
C PRO A 21 25.76 9.41 -15.69
N VAL A 22 24.72 8.62 -15.40
CA VAL A 22 24.78 7.50 -14.47
C VAL A 22 25.58 6.35 -15.07
N ASP A 23 25.38 6.05 -16.35
CA ASP A 23 26.11 4.99 -17.04
C ASP A 23 27.60 5.33 -17.17
N GLU A 24 27.93 6.58 -17.51
CA GLU A 24 29.32 7.07 -17.53
C GLU A 24 29.98 6.97 -16.15
N HIS A 25 29.25 7.35 -15.10
CA HIS A 25 29.75 7.25 -13.73
C HIS A 25 30.02 5.79 -13.32
N LEU A 26 29.10 4.88 -13.66
CA LEU A 26 29.26 3.45 -13.37
C LEU A 26 30.39 2.83 -14.18
N ALA A 27 30.54 3.20 -15.45
CA ALA A 27 31.64 2.76 -16.29
C ALA A 27 32.99 3.17 -15.68
N ALA A 28 33.12 4.42 -15.24
CA ALA A 28 34.31 4.89 -14.55
C ALA A 28 34.58 4.12 -13.24
N GLN A 29 33.55 3.85 -12.43
CA GLN A 29 33.68 3.05 -11.20
C GLN A 29 34.13 1.61 -11.46
N LEU A 30 33.72 1.03 -12.59
CA LEU A 30 34.03 -0.34 -12.98
C LEU A 30 35.31 -0.46 -13.82
N GLY A 31 35.99 0.67 -14.12
CA GLY A 31 37.17 0.67 -14.99
C GLY A 31 36.86 0.35 -16.45
N ILE A 32 35.65 0.65 -16.92
CA ILE A 32 35.22 0.46 -18.30
C ILE A 32 35.50 1.76 -19.07
N GLU A 33 36.35 1.69 -20.09
CA GLU A 33 36.77 2.85 -20.88
C GLU A 33 35.63 3.44 -21.73
N ASP A 34 34.81 2.58 -22.35
CA ASP A 34 33.67 2.99 -23.17
C ASP A 34 32.36 2.55 -22.51
N ALA A 35 31.62 3.50 -21.93
CA ALA A 35 30.31 3.24 -21.34
C ALA A 35 29.28 2.69 -22.35
N SER A 36 29.48 2.91 -23.66
CA SER A 36 28.58 2.45 -24.71
C SER A 36 28.47 0.93 -24.83
N VAL A 37 29.43 0.19 -24.25
CA VAL A 37 29.36 -1.28 -24.16
C VAL A 37 28.10 -1.75 -23.44
N VAL A 38 27.47 -0.93 -22.59
CA VAL A 38 26.20 -1.23 -21.92
C VAL A 38 25.08 -1.50 -22.95
N LYS A 39 25.14 -0.94 -24.16
CA LYS A 39 24.16 -1.20 -25.23
C LYS A 39 24.15 -2.66 -25.66
N ARG A 40 25.27 -3.37 -25.48
CA ARG A 40 25.38 -4.80 -25.78
C ARG A 40 24.59 -5.66 -24.80
N TYR A 41 24.24 -5.11 -23.63
CA TYR A 41 23.46 -5.79 -22.60
C TYR A 41 22.10 -6.29 -23.11
N THR A 42 21.49 -5.56 -24.05
CA THR A 42 20.18 -5.89 -24.64
C THR A 42 20.28 -6.76 -25.89
N GLU A 43 21.47 -7.11 -26.37
CA GLU A 43 21.67 -8.02 -27.53
C GLU A 43 20.99 -9.37 -27.31
N ARG A 44 20.98 -9.87 -26.07
CA ARG A 44 20.25 -11.05 -25.66
C ARG A 44 19.03 -10.64 -24.82
N PRO A 45 17.79 -10.73 -25.35
CA PRO A 45 16.60 -10.22 -24.68
C PRO A 45 16.36 -10.74 -23.26
N LYS A 46 16.82 -11.97 -22.96
CA LYS A 46 16.65 -12.59 -21.63
C LYS A 46 17.63 -12.11 -20.57
N THR A 47 18.75 -11.48 -20.96
CA THR A 47 19.82 -11.10 -20.03
C THR A 47 19.32 -10.20 -18.91
N ALA A 48 18.50 -9.20 -19.25
CA ALA A 48 17.94 -8.29 -18.26
C ALA A 48 17.05 -9.01 -17.21
N TYR A 49 16.24 -9.98 -17.68
CA TYR A 49 15.39 -10.78 -16.82
C TYR A 49 16.20 -11.72 -15.92
N GLU A 50 17.18 -12.43 -16.48
CA GLU A 50 18.05 -13.35 -15.75
C GLU A 50 18.82 -12.60 -14.65
N HIS A 51 19.43 -11.45 -14.98
CA HIS A 51 20.12 -10.66 -13.97
C HIS A 51 19.17 -10.05 -12.93
N ALA A 52 17.95 -9.65 -13.30
CA ALA A 52 16.97 -9.19 -12.31
C ALA A 52 16.62 -10.31 -11.32
N TRP A 53 16.51 -11.55 -11.79
CA TRP A 53 16.31 -12.73 -10.96
C TRP A 53 17.52 -13.00 -10.05
N GLU A 54 18.74 -13.04 -10.60
CA GLU A 54 19.98 -13.24 -9.84
C GLU A 54 20.18 -12.16 -8.77
N ILE A 55 19.93 -10.90 -9.10
CA ILE A 55 20.01 -9.79 -8.14
C ILE A 55 18.96 -9.95 -7.04
N ARG A 56 17.74 -10.36 -7.38
CA ARG A 56 16.70 -10.59 -6.37
C ARG A 56 17.08 -11.69 -5.41
N ASP A 57 17.57 -12.81 -5.93
CA ASP A 57 17.97 -13.96 -5.13
C ASP A 57 19.17 -13.60 -4.22
N ALA A 58 20.23 -13.02 -4.80
CA ALA A 58 21.44 -12.67 -4.08
C ALA A 58 21.24 -11.59 -2.99
N TYR A 59 20.29 -10.66 -3.19
CA TYR A 59 20.02 -9.57 -2.24
C TYR A 59 18.70 -9.74 -1.46
N GLU A 60 18.05 -10.89 -1.62
CA GLU A 60 16.79 -11.26 -0.95
C GLU A 60 15.65 -10.24 -1.18
N TYR A 61 15.58 -9.69 -2.40
CA TYR A 61 14.46 -8.85 -2.79
C TYR A 61 13.22 -9.69 -3.12
N ARG A 62 12.07 -9.16 -2.74
CA ARG A 62 10.77 -9.79 -2.91
C ARG A 62 9.97 -9.03 -3.96
N GLU A 63 9.25 -9.76 -4.78
CA GLU A 63 8.33 -9.15 -5.73
C GLU A 63 7.18 -8.47 -5.00
N TYR A 64 6.65 -7.41 -5.60
CA TYR A 64 5.51 -6.71 -5.05
C TYR A 64 4.26 -7.60 -5.01
N GLU A 65 4.16 -8.51 -5.99
CA GLU A 65 3.10 -9.50 -6.22
C GLU A 65 3.21 -10.74 -5.30
N ASP A 66 4.27 -10.87 -4.51
CA ASP A 66 4.41 -11.95 -3.53
C ASP A 66 3.20 -11.96 -2.58
N ALA A 67 2.43 -13.06 -2.59
CA ALA A 67 1.15 -13.12 -1.91
C ALA A 67 1.22 -12.89 -0.39
N GLU A 68 2.29 -13.36 0.26
CA GLU A 68 2.51 -13.17 1.70
C GLU A 68 2.84 -11.71 2.00
N TRP A 69 3.77 -11.15 1.25
CA TRP A 69 4.26 -9.80 1.47
C TRP A 69 3.26 -8.74 1.02
N SER A 70 2.54 -8.95 -0.09
CA SER A 70 1.40 -8.11 -0.49
C SER A 70 0.31 -8.13 0.59
N ARG A 71 0.08 -9.25 1.29
CA ARG A 71 -0.90 -9.32 2.38
C ARG A 71 -0.43 -8.51 3.60
N ARG A 72 0.83 -8.66 4.01
CA ARG A 72 1.43 -7.89 5.10
C ARG A 72 1.44 -6.38 4.81
N PHE A 73 1.82 -6.01 3.58
CA PHE A 73 1.83 -4.62 3.13
C PHE A 73 0.44 -4.00 3.20
N ARG A 74 -0.57 -4.69 2.65
CA ARG A 74 -1.97 -4.23 2.72
C ARG A 74 -2.42 -4.03 4.16
N THR A 75 -2.15 -5.01 5.02
CA THR A 75 -2.48 -4.92 6.46
C THR A 75 -1.84 -3.68 7.10
N PHE A 76 -0.59 -3.37 6.77
CA PHE A 76 0.09 -2.17 7.25
C PHE A 76 -0.59 -0.87 6.79
N VAL A 77 -0.83 -0.71 5.48
CA VAL A 77 -1.43 0.52 4.92
C VAL A 77 -2.85 0.73 5.44
N HIS A 78 -3.66 -0.32 5.48
CA HIS A 78 -5.02 -0.28 6.05
C HIS A 78 -5.00 0.03 7.55
N GLY A 79 -4.08 -0.57 8.29
CA GLY A 79 -3.87 -0.27 9.71
C GLY A 79 -3.62 1.21 9.94
N ARG A 80 -2.69 1.82 9.19
CA ARG A 80 -2.38 3.26 9.30
C ARG A 80 -3.56 4.14 8.91
N ALA A 81 -4.20 3.88 7.77
CA ALA A 81 -5.31 4.71 7.29
C ALA A 81 -6.49 4.78 8.28
N TRP A 82 -6.69 3.74 9.09
CA TRP A 82 -7.74 3.72 10.09
C TRP A 82 -7.36 4.22 11.48
N THR A 83 -6.07 4.22 11.82
CA THR A 83 -5.60 4.53 13.18
C THR A 83 -4.87 5.86 13.25
N HIS A 84 -4.29 6.30 12.14
CA HIS A 84 -3.51 7.51 12.04
C HIS A 84 -4.20 8.52 11.13
N ALA A 85 -4.13 9.77 11.57
CA ALA A 85 -4.63 10.94 10.87
C ALA A 85 -3.70 11.35 9.72
N GLU A 86 -3.38 10.42 8.81
CA GLU A 86 -2.44 10.65 7.70
C GLU A 86 -3.15 11.19 6.45
N GLY A 87 -2.52 12.18 5.81
CA GLY A 87 -2.90 12.60 4.46
C GLY A 87 -2.33 11.66 3.39
N PRO A 88 -2.76 11.79 2.12
CA PRO A 88 -2.33 10.94 1.01
C PRO A 88 -0.81 10.83 0.85
N VAL A 89 -0.11 11.97 0.88
CA VAL A 89 1.36 12.01 0.76
C VAL A 89 2.04 11.34 1.94
N ALA A 90 1.54 11.56 3.15
CA ALA A 90 2.12 10.96 4.36
C ALA A 90 1.99 9.44 4.33
N LEU A 91 0.79 8.91 4.01
CA LEU A 91 0.57 7.47 3.93
C LEU A 91 1.34 6.84 2.76
N PHE A 92 1.47 7.55 1.63
CA PHE A 92 2.30 7.12 0.51
C PHE A 92 3.77 6.95 0.92
N ASN A 93 4.34 7.94 1.62
CA ASN A 93 5.72 7.87 2.10
C ASN A 93 5.92 6.74 3.12
N GLN A 94 4.92 6.50 3.99
CA GLN A 94 4.95 5.36 4.92
C GLN A 94 4.89 4.02 4.17
N ALA A 95 4.09 3.94 3.11
CA ALA A 95 4.01 2.76 2.26
C ALA A 95 5.36 2.47 1.56
N VAL A 96 5.99 3.49 0.98
CA VAL A 96 7.34 3.38 0.39
C VAL A 96 8.36 2.92 1.45
N GLY A 97 8.36 3.56 2.62
CA GLY A 97 9.27 3.20 3.71
C GLY A 97 9.09 1.76 4.21
N TRP A 98 7.84 1.27 4.23
CA TRP A 98 7.56 -0.12 4.59
C TRP A 98 8.09 -1.10 3.54
N LEU A 99 7.86 -0.84 2.25
CA LEU A 99 8.32 -1.71 1.16
C LEU A 99 9.85 -1.81 1.15
N ARG A 100 10.53 -0.67 1.28
CA ARG A 100 12.00 -0.60 1.42
C ARG A 100 12.53 -1.42 2.59
N ARG A 101 11.96 -1.24 3.78
CA ARG A 101 12.39 -1.93 5.01
C ARG A 101 12.31 -3.45 4.90
N HIS A 102 11.33 -3.96 4.14
CA HIS A 102 11.10 -5.38 3.97
C HIS A 102 11.67 -5.94 2.66
N ARG A 103 12.48 -5.14 1.94
CA ARG A 103 13.07 -5.46 0.63
C ARG A 103 12.02 -5.92 -0.39
N VAL A 104 10.83 -5.35 -0.34
CA VAL A 104 9.81 -5.55 -1.37
C VAL A 104 10.03 -4.52 -2.46
N LEU A 105 10.14 -4.97 -3.71
CA LEU A 105 10.31 -4.09 -4.86
C LEU A 105 9.13 -3.10 -4.94
N LEU A 106 9.45 -1.83 -5.23
CA LEU A 106 8.43 -0.81 -5.44
C LEU A 106 7.69 -1.10 -6.75
N PRO A 107 6.34 -1.06 -6.74
CA PRO A 107 5.60 -1.02 -7.98
C PRO A 107 5.75 0.36 -8.63
N GLY A 108 5.18 0.54 -9.83
CA GLY A 108 5.09 1.87 -10.43
C GLY A 108 4.41 2.87 -9.49
N VAL A 109 4.88 4.13 -9.48
CA VAL A 109 4.37 5.19 -8.58
C VAL A 109 2.86 5.31 -8.64
N SER A 110 2.28 5.27 -9.84
CA SER A 110 0.82 5.33 -10.04
C SER A 110 0.08 4.13 -9.45
N VAL A 111 0.67 2.94 -9.47
CA VAL A 111 0.09 1.73 -8.86
C VAL A 111 0.01 1.90 -7.35
N LEU A 112 1.11 2.33 -6.73
CA LEU A 112 1.16 2.58 -5.29
C LEU A 112 0.22 3.72 -4.87
N ALA A 113 0.23 4.82 -5.62
CA ALA A 113 -0.61 5.98 -5.35
C ALA A 113 -2.10 5.62 -5.43
N ARG A 114 -2.51 4.85 -6.44
CA ARG A 114 -3.88 4.37 -6.56
C ARG A 114 -4.27 3.50 -5.37
N GLN A 115 -3.43 2.55 -4.96
CA GLN A 115 -3.71 1.70 -3.80
C GLN A 115 -3.84 2.52 -2.50
N VAL A 116 -2.97 3.51 -2.29
CA VAL A 116 -3.02 4.39 -1.12
C VAL A 116 -4.32 5.21 -1.11
N SER A 117 -4.70 5.79 -2.26
CA SER A 117 -5.96 6.54 -2.39
C SER A 117 -7.18 5.66 -2.16
N GLU A 118 -7.20 4.45 -2.71
CA GLU A 118 -8.27 3.48 -2.46
C GLU A 118 -8.43 3.23 -0.96
N VAL A 119 -7.33 2.98 -0.23
CA VAL A 119 -7.39 2.74 1.21
C VAL A 119 -7.88 3.97 2.00
N LEU A 120 -7.48 5.19 1.61
CA LEU A 120 -7.90 6.42 2.31
C LEU A 120 -9.37 6.78 2.09
N ASP A 121 -9.94 6.42 0.94
CA ASP A 121 -11.35 6.65 0.66
C ASP A 121 -12.28 5.68 1.39
N MET A 122 -11.80 4.47 1.71
CA MET A 122 -12.67 3.40 2.23
C MET A 122 -13.40 3.76 3.54
N PRO A 123 -12.76 4.36 4.57
CA PRO A 123 -13.47 4.73 5.80
C PRO A 123 -14.61 5.70 5.54
N GLY A 124 -14.41 6.61 4.59
CA GLY A 124 -15.41 7.54 4.13
C GLY A 124 -16.57 6.86 3.40
N LYS A 125 -16.28 6.01 2.42
CA LYS A 125 -17.32 5.27 1.68
C LYS A 125 -18.17 4.39 2.59
N ILE A 126 -17.56 3.83 3.63
CA ILE A 126 -18.27 3.09 4.69
C ILE A 126 -19.18 4.03 5.48
N ALA A 127 -18.72 5.22 5.86
CA ALA A 127 -19.55 6.21 6.54
C ALA A 127 -20.82 6.58 5.76
N ASP A 128 -20.68 6.85 4.47
CA ASP A 128 -21.81 7.25 3.63
C ASP A 128 -22.80 6.12 3.43
N PHE A 129 -22.30 4.89 3.24
CA PHE A 129 -23.14 3.70 3.21
C PHE A 129 -23.93 3.51 4.51
N LEU A 130 -23.26 3.64 5.66
CA LEU A 130 -23.90 3.52 6.97
C LEU A 130 -24.96 4.60 7.21
N ARG A 131 -24.75 5.84 6.73
CA ARG A 131 -25.77 6.91 6.80
C ARG A 131 -27.01 6.61 5.97
N ALA A 132 -26.86 5.86 4.88
CA ALA A 132 -27.95 5.47 3.99
C ALA A 132 -28.65 4.16 4.42
N THR A 133 -28.07 3.44 5.40
CA THR A 133 -28.63 2.19 5.93
C THR A 133 -29.58 2.50 7.09
N ASP A 134 -30.60 1.66 7.30
CA ASP A 134 -31.51 1.81 8.43
C ASP A 134 -30.86 1.26 9.71
N LEU A 135 -29.99 2.09 10.29
CA LEU A 135 -29.34 1.82 11.57
C LEU A 135 -30.31 2.07 12.72
N ASP A 136 -30.13 1.30 13.79
CA ASP A 136 -30.87 1.53 15.03
C ASP A 136 -30.54 2.91 15.63
N PRO A 137 -31.34 3.42 16.57
CA PRO A 137 -31.13 4.76 17.14
C PRO A 137 -29.76 4.95 17.81
N ALA A 138 -29.20 3.91 18.44
CA ALA A 138 -27.92 3.97 19.15
C ALA A 138 -26.73 3.96 18.18
N GLU A 139 -26.78 3.13 17.14
CA GLU A 139 -25.82 3.09 16.03
C GLU A 139 -25.82 4.41 15.26
N ARG A 140 -27.02 4.94 14.96
CA ARG A 140 -27.20 6.22 14.27
C ARG A 140 -26.64 7.39 15.09
N ALA A 141 -26.92 7.44 16.40
CA ALA A 141 -26.37 8.47 17.28
C ALA A 141 -24.83 8.44 17.31
N THR A 142 -24.26 7.24 17.36
CA THR A 142 -22.80 7.04 17.35
C THR A 142 -22.18 7.50 16.02
N LEU A 143 -22.80 7.14 14.88
CA LEU A 143 -22.35 7.57 13.56
C LEU A 143 -22.41 9.10 13.38
N VAL A 144 -23.47 9.74 13.89
CA VAL A 144 -23.64 11.21 13.88
C VAL A 144 -22.58 11.91 14.73
N GLN A 145 -22.19 11.31 15.86
CA GLN A 145 -21.10 11.83 16.71
C GLN A 145 -19.70 11.58 16.10
N GLY A 146 -19.61 10.82 15.01
CA GLY A 146 -18.36 10.59 14.29
C GLY A 146 -17.83 11.86 13.61
N VAL A 147 -16.49 12.03 13.66
CA VAL A 147 -15.81 13.15 13.03
C VAL A 147 -15.35 12.75 11.63
N THR A 148 -15.86 13.44 10.60
CA THR A 148 -15.35 13.31 9.23
C THR A 148 -14.13 14.19 9.07
N VAL A 149 -12.98 13.61 8.75
CA VAL A 149 -11.73 14.34 8.49
C VAL A 149 -11.45 14.35 6.99
N ARG A 150 -11.42 15.54 6.40
CA ARG A 150 -11.12 15.73 4.96
C ARG A 150 -9.63 15.51 4.71
N ARG A 151 -9.28 14.72 3.67
CA ARG A 151 -7.92 14.30 3.31
C ARG A 151 -7.66 14.53 1.82
N GLY A 152 -7.77 15.77 1.35
CA GLY A 152 -7.65 16.08 -0.07
C GLY A 152 -8.87 15.60 -0.87
N GLN A 153 -8.66 14.67 -1.81
CA GLN A 153 -9.73 14.00 -2.57
C GLN A 153 -10.48 12.93 -1.75
N GLY A 154 -9.93 12.51 -0.60
CA GLY A 154 -10.52 11.46 0.26
C GLY A 154 -11.00 11.97 1.63
N TYR A 155 -11.59 11.07 2.41
CA TYR A 155 -12.17 11.37 3.72
C TYR A 155 -12.07 10.17 4.65
N THR A 156 -11.71 10.43 5.91
CA THR A 156 -11.67 9.41 6.97
C THR A 156 -12.79 9.70 7.96
N LEU A 157 -13.61 8.70 8.29
CA LEU A 157 -14.55 8.83 9.40
C LEU A 157 -13.93 8.24 10.67
N ARG A 158 -13.83 9.06 11.72
CA ARG A 158 -13.44 8.61 13.06
C ARG A 158 -14.69 8.56 13.94
N ILE A 159 -15.08 7.34 14.31
CA ILE A 159 -16.16 7.10 15.27
C ILE A 159 -15.52 6.68 16.59
N THR A 160 -15.89 7.32 17.68
CA THR A 160 -15.58 6.85 19.03
C THR A 160 -16.81 6.12 19.55
N ALA A 161 -16.80 4.78 19.54
CA ALA A 161 -17.92 3.95 19.96
C ALA A 161 -17.46 2.81 20.87
N ALA A 162 -18.37 2.26 21.66
CA ALA A 162 -18.12 1.00 22.34
C ALA A 162 -17.86 -0.12 21.30
N PRO A 163 -16.99 -1.11 21.58
CA PRO A 163 -16.71 -2.20 20.64
C PRO A 163 -17.95 -2.98 20.19
N ALA A 164 -18.99 -3.05 21.02
CA ALA A 164 -20.28 -3.65 20.66
C ALA A 164 -20.97 -2.90 19.50
N VAL A 165 -20.95 -1.57 19.51
CA VAL A 165 -21.52 -0.73 18.44
C VAL A 165 -20.71 -0.88 17.15
N HIS A 166 -19.38 -0.98 17.25
CA HIS A 166 -18.53 -1.30 16.08
C HIS A 166 -18.86 -2.66 15.45
N ARG A 167 -19.23 -3.65 16.28
CA ARG A 167 -19.62 -5.02 15.90
C ARG A 167 -21.00 -5.06 15.24
N GLN A 168 -21.95 -4.30 15.78
CA GLN A 168 -23.30 -4.18 15.24
C GLN A 168 -23.32 -3.45 13.88
N LEU A 169 -22.53 -2.37 13.76
CA LEU A 169 -22.26 -1.68 12.49
C LEU A 169 -21.61 -2.60 11.44
N LEU A 170 -20.83 -3.61 11.85
CA LEU A 170 -20.24 -4.60 10.93
C LEU A 170 -21.29 -5.55 10.37
N ASP A 171 -22.17 -6.05 11.24
CA ASP A 171 -23.21 -7.02 10.86
C ASP A 171 -24.23 -6.41 9.87
N GLY A 172 -24.57 -5.12 10.03
CA GLY A 172 -25.44 -4.38 9.10
C GLY A 172 -24.85 -4.15 7.70
N THR A 173 -23.52 -4.24 7.53
CA THR A 173 -22.83 -3.99 6.23
C THR A 173 -22.72 -5.21 5.32
N ALA A 174 -23.32 -6.34 5.68
CA ALA A 174 -23.18 -7.60 4.97
C ALA A 174 -23.69 -7.63 3.52
N ALA A 175 -24.45 -6.61 3.07
CA ALA A 175 -25.18 -6.60 1.81
C ALA A 175 -24.47 -5.95 0.59
N VAL A 176 -23.23 -5.45 0.70
CA VAL A 176 -22.58 -4.70 -0.41
C VAL A 176 -21.49 -5.52 -1.13
N PRO A 177 -21.70 -5.91 -2.41
CA PRO A 177 -20.82 -6.84 -3.14
C PRO A 177 -19.38 -6.35 -3.37
N ALA A 178 -19.16 -5.02 -3.42
CA ALA A 178 -17.84 -4.40 -3.67
C ALA A 178 -16.94 -4.31 -2.42
N GLN A 179 -17.42 -4.73 -1.24
CA GLN A 179 -16.82 -4.38 0.05
C GLN A 179 -16.23 -5.56 0.83
N ARG A 180 -16.20 -6.77 0.25
CA ARG A 180 -15.77 -8.02 0.94
C ARG A 180 -14.41 -7.93 1.64
N LYS A 181 -13.45 -7.21 1.06
CA LYS A 181 -12.09 -7.09 1.63
C LYS A 181 -12.01 -6.05 2.75
N ALA A 182 -12.62 -4.87 2.57
CA ALA A 182 -12.67 -3.83 3.59
C ALA A 182 -13.52 -4.24 4.80
N ARG A 183 -14.62 -4.97 4.55
CA ARG A 183 -15.40 -5.65 5.61
C ARG A 183 -14.52 -6.62 6.38
N ARG A 184 -13.80 -7.52 5.70
CA ARG A 184 -12.94 -8.53 6.36
C ARG A 184 -11.84 -7.90 7.22
N GLU A 185 -11.24 -6.80 6.78
CA GLU A 185 -10.21 -6.11 7.57
C GLU A 185 -10.79 -5.33 8.77
N TYR A 186 -11.97 -4.72 8.61
CA TYR A 186 -12.67 -4.07 9.71
C TYR A 186 -13.19 -5.11 10.73
N GLU A 187 -13.73 -6.22 10.25
CA GLU A 187 -14.18 -7.39 11.03
C GLU A 187 -13.03 -8.01 11.83
N ASN A 188 -11.88 -8.29 11.18
CA ASN A 188 -10.69 -8.79 11.86
C ASN A 188 -10.23 -7.86 13.00
N ARG A 189 -10.39 -6.54 12.84
CA ARG A 189 -10.00 -5.56 13.87
C ARG A 189 -11.00 -5.49 15.01
N VAL A 190 -12.30 -5.48 14.72
CA VAL A 190 -13.32 -5.49 15.77
C VAL A 190 -13.28 -6.81 16.57
N ASN A 191 -12.92 -7.92 15.92
CA ASN A 191 -12.69 -9.21 16.56
C ASN A 191 -11.39 -9.26 17.38
N ALA A 192 -10.39 -8.43 17.04
CA ALA A 192 -9.13 -8.31 17.80
C ALA A 192 -9.23 -7.33 18.99
N LEU A 193 -10.32 -6.57 19.12
CA LEU A 193 -10.54 -5.72 20.29
C LEU A 193 -10.94 -6.60 21.48
N PRO A 194 -10.27 -6.49 22.65
CA PRO A 194 -10.67 -7.25 23.83
C PRO A 194 -12.12 -6.92 24.17
N THR A 195 -12.89 -7.95 24.54
CA THR A 195 -14.24 -7.77 25.10
C THR A 195 -14.07 -6.99 26.39
N ALA A 196 -14.21 -5.67 26.32
CA ALA A 196 -14.25 -4.84 27.52
C ALA A 196 -15.50 -5.27 28.29
N GLY A 197 -15.31 -6.18 29.24
CA GLY A 197 -16.28 -6.45 30.28
C GLY A 197 -16.48 -5.15 31.02
N LEU A 198 -17.68 -4.60 30.92
CA LEU A 198 -18.18 -3.59 31.84
C LEU A 198 -18.06 -4.17 33.26
N ARG A 199 -17.18 -3.57 34.06
CA ARG A 199 -17.27 -3.56 35.52
C ARG A 199 -17.38 -2.11 35.95
#